data_AF-A0A7V9RUQ3-F1
#
_entry.id   AF-A0A7V9RUQ3-F1
#
_cell.length_a   1.000
_cell.length_b   1.000
_cell.length_c   1.000
_cell.angle_alpha   90.00
_cell.angle_beta   90.00
_cell.angle_gamma   90.00
#
_symmetry.space_group_name_H-M   'P 1'
#
loop_
_entity.id
_entity.type
_entity.pdbx_description
1 polymer ?
#
loop_
_entity_poly.entity_id
_entity_poly.type
_entity_poly.pdbx_seq_one_letter_code
_entity_poly.pdbx_strand_id
1 'polypeptide(L)' 'GNNVTEIIAEAVVARKLETTAHEVLNAIHPHPTMSEGLKEATAVAYGEAIDV' A
#
# COMPACT_ATOMS: atom_id res chain seq x y z
N GLY A 1 8.41 -11.31 -7.34
CA GLY A 1 8.95 -10.77 -6.08
C GLY A 1 8.54 -11.67 -4.94
N ASN A 2 9.25 -11.62 -3.81
CA ASN A 2 8.85 -12.34 -2.59
C ASN A 2 7.53 -11.76 -2.06
N ASN A 3 6.67 -12.62 -1.50
CA ASN A 3 5.41 -12.25 -0.84
C ASN A 3 4.44 -11.36 -1.66
N VAL A 4 4.52 -11.41 -3.00
CA VAL A 4 3.65 -10.64 -3.91
C VAL A 4 2.17 -11.03 -3.76
N THR A 5 1.88 -12.28 -3.40
CA THR A 5 0.52 -12.74 -3.12
C THR A 5 -0.12 -11.97 -1.97
N GLU A 6 0.66 -11.64 -0.92
CA GLU A 6 0.16 -10.91 0.25
C GLU A 6 -0.18 -9.45 -0.09
N ILE A 7 0.68 -8.78 -0.87
CA ILE A 7 0.44 -7.40 -1.32
C ILE A 7 -0.76 -7.33 -2.27
N ILE A 8 -0.91 -8.32 -3.18
CA ILE A 8 -2.06 -8.37 -4.08
C ILE A 8 -3.36 -8.59 -3.31
N ALA A 9 -3.35 -9.42 -2.27
CA ALA A 9 -4.53 -9.64 -1.43
C ALA A 9 -5.00 -8.33 -0.79
N GLU A 10 -4.08 -7.51 -0.29
CA GLU A 10 -4.37 -6.17 0.23
C GLU A 10 -5.01 -5.26 -0.82
N ALA A 11 -4.43 -5.17 -2.02
CA ALA A 11 -4.97 -4.35 -3.11
C ALA A 11 -6.35 -4.83 -3.59
N VAL A 12 -6.59 -6.15 -3.60
CA VAL A 12 -7.88 -6.74 -3.97
C VAL A 12 -8.96 -6.39 -2.93
N VAL A 13 -8.64 -6.48 -1.64
CA VAL A 13 -9.57 -6.11 -0.56
C VAL A 13 -9.85 -4.61 -0.59
N ALA A 14 -8.83 -3.77 -0.72
CA ALA A 14 -8.97 -2.32 -0.83
C ALA A 14 -9.89 -1.94 -2.01
N ARG A 15 -9.67 -2.52 -3.19
CA ARG A 15 -10.55 -2.30 -4.35
C ARG A 15 -11.97 -2.81 -4.11
N LYS A 16 -12.14 -3.95 -3.44
CA LYS A 16 -13.47 -4.53 -3.17
C LYS A 16 -14.28 -3.67 -2.20
N LEU A 17 -13.60 -3.00 -1.26
CA LEU A 17 -14.18 -2.06 -0.31
C LEU A 17 -14.28 -0.63 -0.85
N GLU A 18 -13.92 -0.42 -2.13
CA GLU A 18 -13.90 0.90 -2.77
C GLU A 18 -13.01 1.92 -2.03
N THR A 19 -11.97 1.40 -1.36
CA THR A 19 -10.97 2.20 -0.64
C THR A 19 -10.25 3.16 -1.58
N THR A 20 -10.07 4.39 -1.11
CA THR A 20 -9.35 5.45 -1.78
C THR A 20 -7.84 5.34 -1.52
N ALA A 21 -7.04 5.89 -2.42
CA ALA A 21 -5.59 5.93 -2.22
C ALA A 21 -5.18 6.72 -0.95
N HIS A 22 -5.96 7.73 -0.55
CA HIS A 22 -5.71 8.47 0.69
C HIS A 22 -5.96 7.59 1.93
N GLU A 23 -6.94 6.69 1.90
CA GLU A 23 -7.16 5.74 2.98
C GLU A 23 -6.03 4.71 3.07
N VAL A 24 -5.45 4.29 1.94
CA VAL A 24 -4.25 3.45 1.91
C VAL A 24 -3.06 4.18 2.52
N LEU A 25 -2.84 5.45 2.18
CA LEU A 25 -1.74 6.26 2.73
C LEU A 25 -1.85 6.48 4.24
N ASN A 26 -3.07 6.70 4.72
CA ASN A 26 -3.33 6.94 6.15
C ASN A 26 -3.45 5.65 6.97
N ALA A 27 -3.49 4.48 6.33
CA ALA A 27 -3.50 3.20 7.03
C ALA A 27 -2.13 2.89 7.68
N ILE A 28 -2.15 2.36 8.91
CA ILE A 28 -0.94 1.99 9.64
C ILE A 28 -0.46 0.64 9.11
N HIS A 29 0.59 0.67 8.28
CA HIS A 29 1.30 -0.51 7.82
C HIS A 29 2.37 -0.89 8.86
N PRO A 30 2.49 -2.17 9.26
CA PRO A 30 3.54 -2.59 10.18
C PRO A 30 4.95 -2.37 9.61
N HIS A 31 5.87 -1.87 10.44
CA HIS A 31 7.28 -1.67 10.07
C HIS A 31 8.21 -2.69 10.78
N PRO A 32 9.24 -3.27 10.11
CA PRO A 32 9.51 -3.26 8.67
C PRO A 32 8.79 -4.41 7.95
N THR A 33 7.94 -4.14 6.96
CA THR A 33 7.23 -5.18 6.18
C THR A 33 7.04 -4.85 4.70
N MET A 34 6.72 -5.88 3.92
CA MET A 34 6.46 -5.74 2.47
C MET A 34 5.19 -4.94 2.15
N SER A 35 4.20 -4.85 3.05
CA SER A 35 2.98 -4.06 2.82
C SER A 35 3.27 -2.56 2.83
N GLU A 36 4.34 -2.11 3.49
CA GLU A 36 4.83 -0.73 3.37
C GLU A 36 5.15 -0.37 1.91
N GLY A 37 5.59 -1.34 1.10
CA GLY A 37 5.79 -1.13 -0.34
C GLY A 37 4.50 -0.76 -1.10
N LEU A 38 3.32 -1.18 -0.64
CA LEU A 38 2.04 -0.76 -1.23
C LEU A 38 1.72 0.70 -0.85
N LYS A 39 1.96 1.06 0.41
CA LYS A 39 1.83 2.43 0.90
C LYS A 39 2.77 3.38 0.16
N GLU A 40 4.05 3.03 0.04
CA GLU A 40 5.05 3.85 -0.67
C GLU A 40 4.75 3.91 -2.17
N ALA A 41 4.31 2.81 -2.82
CA ALA A 41 3.87 2.87 -4.21
C ALA A 41 2.67 3.82 -4.42
N THR A 42 1.76 3.86 -3.45
CA THR A 42 0.65 4.81 -3.44
C THR A 42 1.17 6.24 -3.25
N ALA A 43 2.14 6.44 -2.35
CA ALA A 43 2.73 7.75 -2.08
C ALA A 43 3.49 8.28 -3.31
N VAL A 44 4.22 7.42 -4.01
CA VAL A 44 4.88 7.73 -5.29
C VAL A 44 3.87 8.17 -6.34
N ALA A 45 2.71 7.50 -6.43
CA ALA A 45 1.67 7.88 -7.37
C ALA A 45 1.07 9.28 -7.11
N TYR A 46 1.09 9.74 -5.85
CA TYR A 46 0.61 11.06 -5.44
C TYR A 46 1.73 12.11 -5.29
N GLY A 47 3.00 11.73 -5.43
CA GLY A 47 4.14 12.62 -5.19
C GLY A 47 4.39 12.92 -3.70
N GLU A 48 3.87 12.09 -2.81
CA GLU A 48 3.96 12.19 -1.34
C GLU A 48 4.95 11.17 -0.74
N ALA A 49 5.74 10.48 -1.59
CA ALA A 49 6.68 9.47 -1.14
C ALA A 49 7.76 10.08 -0.24
N ILE A 50 7.96 9.46 0.92
CA ILE A 50 8.99 9.83 1.88
C ILE A 50 10.24 8.96 1.74
N ASP A 51 10.03 7.68 1.39
CA ASP A 51 11.09 6.68 1.24
C ASP A 51 10.92 5.99 -0.13
N VAL A 52 11.90 6.15 -1.03
CA VAL A 52 11.91 5.57 -2.39
C VAL A 52 13.01 4.54 -2.54
#